data_AF-A0A9W6YY37-F1
#
_entry.id   AF-A0A9W6YY37-F1
#
_cell.length_a   1.000
_cell.length_b   1.000
_cell.length_c   1.000
_cell.angle_alpha   90.00
_cell.angle_beta   90.00
_cell.angle_gamma   90.00
#
_symmetry.space_group_name_H-M   'P 1'
#
loop_
_entity.id
_entity.type
_entity.pdbx_description
1 polymer ?
#
loop_
_entity_poly.entity_id
_entity_poly.type
_entity_poly.pdbx_seq_one_letter_code
_entity_poly.pdbx_strand_id
1 'polypeptide(L)'
;MTKIVLLRLSSTGEPIVGNTKGVLTFPASPPEPNSKPDDPLFILRFYVVAGSQITNNGTIWVDMPPSHEKLYKRGKFYGHKLESSFYQDTYIDVKIYRPGSYSYYLAYNSLGSDSKETLTTTRKFHFVVPPSLFINGKYLTLNSVSMQSMVSKWMGKDDKDWQLLFSEVANKGYNMIHFTPLQHRGESNSPYSIYDQLEFDPDFFKNVDDVKKMIEDLESQHETILKLVTMLRLPHI
;
A
#
# COMPACT_ATOMS: atom_id res chain seq x y z
N MET A 1 11.63 -16.67 6.47
CA MET A 1 12.97 -16.02 6.42
C MET A 1 12.78 -14.50 6.40
N THR A 2 13.59 -13.71 7.11
CA THR A 2 13.42 -12.24 7.14
C THR A 2 13.77 -11.60 5.80
N LYS A 3 12.85 -10.84 5.21
CA LYS A 3 13.00 -10.22 3.89
C LYS A 3 13.66 -8.85 4.03
N ILE A 4 14.92 -8.73 3.64
CA ILE A 4 15.68 -7.47 3.71
C ILE A 4 15.74 -6.83 2.32
N VAL A 5 15.36 -5.57 2.23
CA VAL A 5 15.49 -4.73 1.03
C VAL A 5 16.56 -3.67 1.30
N LEU A 6 17.63 -3.70 0.52
CA LEU A 6 18.74 -2.75 0.63
C LEU A 6 18.46 -1.49 -0.18
N LEU A 7 18.56 -0.33 0.47
CA LEU A 7 18.50 0.98 -0.17
C LEU A 7 19.80 1.73 0.10
N ARG A 8 20.65 1.82 -0.92
CA ARG A 8 21.90 2.59 -0.85
C ARG A 8 21.59 4.08 -1.00
N LEU A 9 22.18 4.88 -0.12
CA LEU A 9 22.09 6.33 -0.16
C LEU A 9 23.39 6.91 -0.70
N SER A 10 23.27 7.97 -1.49
CA SER A 10 24.38 8.82 -1.90
C SER A 10 24.89 9.67 -0.73
N SER A 11 26.02 10.36 -0.93
CA SER A 11 26.60 11.24 0.09
C SER A 11 25.67 12.38 0.53
N THR A 12 24.71 12.76 -0.33
CA THR A 12 23.69 13.78 -0.08
C THR A 12 22.34 13.21 0.39
N GLY A 13 22.25 11.89 0.55
CA GLY A 13 21.06 11.19 1.06
C GLY A 13 20.02 10.84 0.01
N GLU A 14 20.28 11.09 -1.28
CA GLU A 14 19.41 10.59 -2.35
C GLU A 14 19.58 9.07 -2.53
N PRO A 15 18.50 8.32 -2.79
CA PRO A 15 18.58 6.90 -3.09
C PRO A 15 19.34 6.66 -4.40
N ILE A 16 20.33 5.78 -4.36
CA ILE A 16 21.07 5.35 -5.55
C ILE A 16 20.23 4.30 -6.27
N VAL A 17 19.75 4.64 -7.47
CA VAL A 17 18.95 3.77 -8.32
C VAL A 17 19.66 3.54 -9.65
N GLY A 18 19.57 2.32 -10.19
CA GLY A 18 20.16 1.99 -11.50
C GLY A 18 19.37 2.55 -12.70
N ASN A 19 18.10 2.90 -12.50
CA ASN A 19 17.20 3.41 -13.54
C ASN A 19 16.84 4.88 -13.32
N THR A 20 16.79 5.67 -14.39
CA THR A 20 16.55 7.12 -14.35
C THR A 20 15.08 7.52 -14.21
N LYS A 21 14.14 6.60 -14.47
CA LYS A 21 12.69 6.81 -14.35
C LYS A 21 12.04 5.60 -13.67
N GLY A 22 11.27 5.85 -12.62
CA GLY A 22 10.54 4.79 -11.90
C GLY A 22 10.10 5.21 -10.51
N VAL A 23 9.49 4.25 -9.81
CA VAL A 23 9.10 4.37 -8.40
C VAL A 23 9.83 3.30 -7.60
N LEU A 24 10.25 3.63 -6.39
CA LEU A 24 10.79 2.64 -5.46
C LEU A 24 9.63 1.79 -4.95
N THR A 25 9.49 0.58 -5.49
CA THR A 25 8.45 -0.37 -5.08
C THR A 25 9.10 -1.62 -4.54
N PHE A 26 8.67 -2.05 -3.36
CA PHE A 26 9.09 -3.30 -2.76
C PHE A 26 8.54 -4.49 -3.57
N PRO A 27 9.21 -5.66 -3.53
CA PRO A 27 8.67 -6.85 -4.17
C PRO A 27 7.30 -7.21 -3.57
N ALA A 28 6.34 -7.58 -4.42
CA ALA A 28 5.08 -8.16 -3.97
C ALA A 28 5.37 -9.56 -3.41
N SER A 29 5.42 -9.67 -2.09
CA SER A 29 5.71 -10.92 -1.40
C SER A 29 4.79 -11.06 -0.18
N PRO A 30 4.11 -12.20 -0.02
CA PRO A 30 3.20 -12.42 1.10
C PRO A 30 3.97 -12.49 2.44
N PRO A 31 3.32 -12.23 3.58
CA PRO A 31 3.83 -12.69 4.87
C PRO A 31 4.11 -14.20 4.85
N GLU A 32 5.04 -14.65 5.69
CA GLU A 32 5.30 -16.09 5.81
C GLU A 32 4.06 -16.76 6.45
N PRO A 33 3.67 -18.00 6.09
CA PRO A 33 2.44 -18.63 6.59
C PRO A 33 2.31 -18.68 8.12
N ASN A 34 3.44 -18.72 8.83
CA ASN A 34 3.51 -18.80 10.30
C ASN A 34 3.94 -17.47 10.95
N SER A 35 3.96 -16.35 10.20
CA SER A 35 4.37 -15.05 10.75
C SER A 35 3.30 -14.49 11.68
N LYS A 36 3.71 -13.97 12.83
CA LYS A 36 2.86 -13.24 13.75
C LYS A 36 2.67 -11.79 13.27
N PRO A 37 1.62 -11.08 13.71
CA PRO A 37 1.44 -9.67 13.36
C PRO A 37 2.63 -8.77 13.72
N ASP A 38 3.34 -9.09 14.81
CA ASP A 38 4.55 -8.37 15.24
C ASP A 38 5.82 -8.74 14.48
N ASP A 39 5.75 -9.71 13.56
CA ASP A 39 6.85 -10.00 12.67
C ASP A 39 6.85 -8.99 11.51
N PRO A 40 8.00 -8.38 11.18
CA PRO A 40 8.06 -7.43 10.08
C PRO A 40 7.86 -8.13 8.74
N LEU A 41 7.02 -7.55 7.88
CA LEU A 41 6.85 -7.96 6.49
C LEU A 41 8.15 -7.80 5.70
N PHE A 42 8.84 -6.68 5.91
CA PHE A 42 10.15 -6.38 5.34
C PHE A 42 11.02 -5.63 6.34
N ILE A 43 12.33 -5.69 6.12
CA ILE A 43 13.31 -4.77 6.72
C ILE A 43 13.87 -3.90 5.60
N LEU A 44 13.68 -2.59 5.69
CA LEU A 44 14.37 -1.62 4.86
C LEU A 44 15.73 -1.32 5.48
N ARG A 45 16.80 -1.74 4.80
CA ARG A 45 18.17 -1.43 5.20
C ARG A 45 18.65 -0.20 4.45
N PHE A 46 18.74 0.94 5.13
CA PHE A 46 19.47 2.09 4.62
C PHE A 46 20.96 1.80 4.71
N TYR A 47 21.68 1.99 3.61
CA TYR A 47 23.12 1.81 3.56
C TYR A 47 23.79 3.14 3.22
N VAL A 48 24.69 3.58 4.10
CA VAL A 48 25.38 4.86 4.01
C VAL A 48 26.87 4.62 4.03
N VAL A 49 27.54 5.11 2.99
CA VAL A 49 29.00 4.99 2.85
C VAL A 49 29.71 5.86 3.90
N ALA A 50 30.80 5.35 4.46
CA ALA A 50 31.66 6.06 5.39
C ALA A 50 32.08 7.44 4.83
N GLY A 51 32.15 8.44 5.69
CA GLY A 51 32.50 9.81 5.28
C GLY A 51 31.45 10.56 4.45
N SER A 52 30.23 10.01 4.31
CA SER A 52 29.13 10.73 3.65
C SER A 52 28.72 12.00 4.41
N GLN A 53 28.38 13.07 3.70
CA GLN A 53 28.00 14.37 4.29
C GLN A 53 26.81 14.22 5.25
N ILE A 54 25.85 13.35 4.90
CA ILE A 54 24.68 13.04 5.71
C ILE A 54 24.98 12.42 7.07
N THR A 55 26.22 11.98 7.34
CA THR A 55 26.60 11.43 8.65
C THR A 55 27.00 12.50 9.66
N ASN A 56 27.22 13.75 9.24
CA ASN A 56 27.53 14.84 10.16
C ASN A 56 26.30 15.21 11.01
N ASN A 57 26.27 14.74 12.26
CA ASN A 57 25.11 14.79 13.15
C ASN A 57 23.80 14.34 12.47
N GLY A 58 23.93 13.33 11.61
CA GLY A 58 22.88 12.85 10.73
C GLY A 58 21.75 12.10 11.45
N THR A 59 20.52 12.30 11.00
CA THR A 59 19.36 11.50 11.41
C THR A 59 18.48 11.18 10.21
N ILE A 60 18.17 9.89 10.02
CA ILE A 60 17.16 9.44 9.05
C ILE A 60 15.80 9.50 9.72
N TRP A 61 14.85 10.20 9.11
CA TRP A 61 13.48 10.31 9.55
C TRP A 61 12.57 9.49 8.65
N VAL A 62 11.86 8.51 9.20
CA VAL A 62 10.92 7.65 8.47
C VAL A 62 9.50 7.82 9.01
N ASP A 63 8.48 7.77 8.15
CA ASP A 63 7.07 7.85 8.59
C ASP A 63 6.44 6.47 8.88
N MET A 64 7.26 5.43 8.86
CA MET A 64 6.87 4.05 9.15
C MET A 64 6.62 3.86 10.65
N PRO A 65 5.49 3.25 11.06
CA PRO A 65 5.25 2.95 12.46
C PRO A 65 6.33 2.00 13.01
N PRO A 66 6.86 2.23 14.22
CA PRO A 66 7.94 1.42 14.78
C PRO A 66 7.47 0.06 15.31
N SER A 67 6.16 -0.19 15.39
CA SER A 67 5.56 -1.46 15.80
C SER A 67 4.24 -1.70 15.06
N HIS A 68 3.79 -2.95 15.03
CA HIS A 68 2.54 -3.33 14.38
C HIS A 68 1.30 -2.65 15.00
N GLU A 69 1.31 -2.45 16.32
CA GLU A 69 0.21 -1.84 17.08
C GLU A 69 -0.03 -0.37 16.72
N LYS A 70 1.02 0.37 16.31
CA LYS A 70 0.91 1.80 16.03
C LYS A 70 0.33 2.02 14.64
N LEU A 71 -0.79 2.76 14.60
CA LEU A 71 -1.39 3.18 13.34
C LEU A 71 -0.51 4.17 12.58
N TYR A 72 -0.47 4.01 11.26
CA TYR A 72 0.19 4.96 10.38
C TYR A 72 -0.52 6.33 10.41
N LYS A 73 0.27 7.39 10.59
CA LYS A 73 -0.19 8.78 10.49
C LYS A 73 0.78 9.55 9.61
N ARG A 74 0.32 9.95 8.42
CA ARG A 74 1.10 10.76 7.48
C ARG A 74 1.58 12.04 8.18
N GLY A 75 2.87 12.35 8.04
CA GLY A 75 3.50 13.52 8.66
C GLY A 75 4.09 13.27 10.04
N LYS A 76 3.84 12.12 10.68
CA LYS A 76 4.54 11.71 11.90
C LYS A 76 5.78 10.90 11.54
N PHE A 77 6.96 11.40 11.90
CA PHE A 77 8.24 10.76 11.60
C PHE A 77 8.94 10.25 12.86
N TYR A 78 9.74 9.20 12.68
CA TYR A 78 10.57 8.57 13.71
C TYR A 78 12.03 8.69 13.28
N GLY A 79 12.87 9.21 14.17
CA GLY A 79 14.27 9.48 13.89
C GLY A 79 15.16 8.30 14.24
N HIS A 80 16.12 8.01 13.35
CA HIS A 80 17.18 7.03 13.53
C HIS A 80 18.51 7.74 13.33
N LYS A 81 19.32 7.84 14.39
CA LYS A 81 20.60 8.54 14.35
C LYS A 81 21.61 7.78 13.50
N LEU A 82 22.34 8.50 12.65
CA LEU A 82 23.45 7.95 11.88
C LEU A 82 24.73 8.02 12.70
N GLU A 83 25.48 6.93 12.72
CA GLU A 83 26.82 6.90 13.29
C GLU A 83 27.82 7.35 12.22
N SER A 84 28.67 8.31 12.57
CA SER A 84 29.75 8.76 11.70
C SER A 84 30.97 7.88 11.88
N SER A 85 31.51 7.39 10.77
CA SER A 85 32.80 6.71 10.71
C SER A 85 33.48 7.05 9.40
N PHE A 86 34.81 7.09 9.42
CA PHE A 86 35.63 7.34 8.22
C PHE A 86 36.06 6.06 7.51
N TYR A 87 36.08 4.93 8.23
CA TYR A 87 36.63 3.67 7.74
C TYR A 87 35.58 2.56 7.63
N GLN A 88 34.38 2.77 8.16
CA GLN A 88 33.33 1.76 8.21
C GLN A 88 32.00 2.34 7.73
N ASP A 89 31.41 1.68 6.74
CA ASP A 89 30.06 2.00 6.28
C ASP A 89 29.04 1.68 7.37
N THR A 90 27.97 2.46 7.43
CA THR A 90 26.90 2.28 8.41
C THR A 90 25.61 1.83 7.74
N TYR A 91 24.81 1.06 8.47
CA TYR A 91 23.49 0.65 8.03
C TYR A 91 22.44 0.82 9.13
N ILE A 92 21.24 1.22 8.72
CA ILE A 92 20.08 1.35 9.61
C ILE A 92 18.97 0.44 9.08
N ASP A 93 18.53 -0.48 9.93
CA ASP A 93 17.43 -1.39 9.65
C ASP A 93 16.13 -0.83 10.21
N VAL A 94 15.17 -0.54 9.32
CA VAL A 94 13.83 -0.09 9.67
C VAL A 94 12.82 -1.17 9.32
N LYS A 95 12.07 -1.62 10.32
CA LYS A 95 11.06 -2.67 10.19
C LYS A 95 9.78 -2.13 9.57
N ILE A 96 9.22 -2.88 8.64
CA ILE A 96 7.95 -2.58 7.96
C ILE A 96 6.93 -3.64 8.34
N TYR A 97 5.84 -3.23 8.98
CA TYR A 97 4.82 -4.17 9.47
C TYR A 97 3.59 -4.29 8.57
N ARG A 98 3.32 -3.28 7.74
CA ARG A 98 2.10 -3.22 6.92
C ARG A 98 2.42 -2.73 5.51
N PRO A 99 1.65 -3.14 4.49
CA PRO A 99 1.66 -2.51 3.18
C PRO A 99 1.26 -1.03 3.26
N GLY A 100 1.78 -0.20 2.36
CA GLY A 100 1.48 1.22 2.34
C GLY A 100 2.45 2.04 1.50
N SER A 101 2.20 3.35 1.46
CA SER A 101 3.11 4.33 0.88
C SER A 101 3.81 5.07 2.01
N TYR A 102 5.13 4.93 2.07
CA TYR A 102 5.97 5.49 3.11
C TYR A 102 6.95 6.50 2.51
N SER A 103 7.51 7.32 3.40
CA SER A 103 8.49 8.33 3.06
C SER A 103 9.59 8.42 4.09
N TYR A 104 10.77 8.82 3.64
CA TYR A 104 11.88 9.19 4.50
C TYR A 104 12.55 10.47 4.03
N TYR A 105 13.22 11.15 4.94
CA TYR A 105 14.14 12.25 4.65
C TYR A 105 15.30 12.21 5.64
N LEU A 106 16.33 13.00 5.41
CA LEU A 106 17.48 13.10 6.29
C LEU A 106 17.61 14.53 6.80
N ALA A 107 18.03 14.67 8.05
CA ALA A 107 18.47 15.93 8.64
C ALA A 107 19.94 15.77 9.04
N TYR A 108 20.81 16.69 8.62
CA TYR A 108 22.25 16.65 8.88
C TYR A 108 22.87 18.04 8.86
N ASN A 109 24.04 18.19 9.46
CA ASN A 109 24.78 19.44 9.45
C ASN A 109 25.57 19.57 8.14
N SER A 110 25.16 20.51 7.29
CA SER A 110 25.88 20.87 6.07
C SER A 110 26.82 22.04 6.32
N LEU A 111 28.03 21.97 5.76
CA LEU A 111 29.02 23.03 5.86
C LEU A 111 28.80 24.04 4.72
N GLY A 112 28.42 25.26 5.06
CA GLY A 112 28.30 26.36 4.09
C GLY A 112 29.67 26.90 3.65
N SER A 113 29.67 27.78 2.64
CA SER A 113 30.87 28.52 2.18
C SER A 113 31.59 29.26 3.31
N ASP A 114 30.84 29.67 4.32
CA ASP A 114 31.33 30.48 5.44
C ASP A 114 31.90 29.63 6.59
N SER A 115 32.16 28.33 6.36
CA SER A 115 32.59 27.35 7.38
C SER A 115 31.65 27.20 8.58
N LYS A 116 30.40 27.68 8.47
CA LYS A 116 29.36 27.51 9.49
C LYS A 116 28.55 26.26 9.21
N GLU A 117 28.35 25.45 10.24
CA GLU A 117 27.43 24.31 10.18
C GLU A 117 25.99 24.79 10.25
N THR A 118 25.18 24.34 9.30
CA THR A 118 23.74 24.61 9.28
C THR A 118 22.98 23.30 9.17
N LEU A 119 21.96 23.13 10.02
CA LEU A 119 21.08 21.98 9.93
C LEU A 119 20.27 22.07 8.64
N THR A 120 20.52 21.13 7.73
CA THR A 120 19.86 21.04 6.43
C THR A 120 19.04 19.76 6.36
N THR A 121 17.93 19.80 5.63
CA THR A 121 17.10 18.63 5.37
C THR A 121 17.07 18.29 3.89
N THR A 122 17.04 17.00 3.58
CA THR A 122 16.82 16.54 2.20
C THR A 122 15.35 16.65 1.81
N ARG A 123 15.06 16.50 0.51
CA ARG A 123 13.68 16.25 0.08
C ARG A 123 13.16 14.93 0.64
N LYS A 124 11.84 14.77 0.69
CA LYS A 124 11.23 13.49 1.04
C LYS A 124 11.31 12.51 -0.13
N PHE A 125 11.85 11.34 0.14
CA PHE A 125 11.88 10.22 -0.80
C PHE A 125 10.77 9.24 -0.43
N HIS A 126 10.01 8.80 -1.44
CA HIS A 126 8.85 7.95 -1.25
C HIS A 126 9.12 6.57 -1.82
N PHE A 127 8.50 5.57 -1.21
CA PHE A 127 8.48 4.20 -1.72
C PHE A 127 7.17 3.52 -1.33
N VAL A 128 6.86 2.44 -2.04
CA VAL A 128 5.59 1.72 -1.90
C VAL A 128 5.86 0.28 -1.52
N VAL A 129 5.16 -0.17 -0.50
CA VAL A 129 5.09 -1.58 -0.10
C VAL A 129 3.73 -2.11 -0.56
N PRO A 130 3.69 -2.95 -1.61
CA PRO A 130 2.44 -3.43 -2.18
C PRO A 130 1.66 -4.33 -1.21
N PRO A 131 0.32 -4.38 -1.32
CA PRO A 131 -0.49 -5.33 -0.57
C PRO A 131 -0.24 -6.76 -1.04
N SER A 132 -0.53 -7.71 -0.16
CA SER A 132 -0.59 -9.13 -0.52
C SER A 132 -2.05 -9.53 -0.68
N LEU A 133 -2.39 -10.03 -1.87
CA LEU A 133 -3.74 -10.48 -2.20
C LEU A 133 -3.83 -12.00 -2.01
N PHE A 134 -4.93 -12.48 -1.45
CA PHE A 134 -5.16 -13.89 -1.22
C PHE A 134 -6.58 -14.26 -1.63
N ILE A 135 -6.73 -15.36 -2.35
CA ILE A 135 -8.03 -15.98 -2.65
C ILE A 135 -8.01 -17.36 -2.00
N ASN A 136 -8.94 -17.62 -1.08
CA ASN A 136 -9.02 -18.90 -0.36
C ASN A 136 -7.68 -19.34 0.26
N GLY A 137 -6.96 -18.39 0.86
CA GLY A 137 -5.64 -18.62 1.45
C GLY A 137 -4.49 -18.79 0.45
N LYS A 138 -4.77 -18.87 -0.86
CA LYS A 138 -3.76 -18.92 -1.92
C LYS A 138 -3.33 -17.51 -2.30
N TYR A 139 -2.01 -17.27 -2.26
CA TYR A 139 -1.44 -15.99 -2.67
C TYR A 139 -1.70 -15.72 -4.16
N LEU A 140 -2.31 -14.57 -4.45
CA LEU A 140 -2.48 -14.03 -5.79
C LEU A 140 -1.42 -12.97 -6.05
N THR A 141 -0.56 -13.22 -7.04
CA THR A 141 0.46 -12.23 -7.43
C THR A 141 -0.23 -11.04 -8.11
N LEU A 142 0.30 -9.83 -7.92
CA LEU A 142 -0.27 -8.64 -8.57
C LEU A 142 -0.24 -8.73 -10.10
N ASN A 143 0.74 -9.43 -10.67
CA ASN A 143 0.85 -9.65 -12.11
C ASN A 143 -0.12 -10.71 -12.65
N SER A 144 -0.74 -11.51 -11.77
CA SER A 144 -1.75 -12.51 -12.14
C SER A 144 -3.18 -12.01 -11.95
N VAL A 145 -3.38 -10.73 -11.62
CA VAL A 145 -4.74 -10.16 -11.52
C VAL A 145 -5.36 -10.07 -12.91
N SER A 146 -6.50 -10.72 -13.07
CA SER A 146 -7.39 -10.64 -14.23
C SER A 146 -8.72 -10.08 -13.76
N MET A 147 -9.02 -8.85 -14.16
CA MET A 147 -10.13 -8.07 -13.60
C MET A 147 -11.23 -7.82 -14.63
N GLN A 148 -12.47 -8.11 -14.26
CA GLN A 148 -13.65 -7.72 -15.03
C GLN A 148 -14.31 -6.50 -14.39
N SER A 149 -14.45 -5.41 -15.15
CA SER A 149 -15.27 -4.27 -14.71
C SER A 149 -16.74 -4.53 -14.99
N MET A 150 -17.59 -4.25 -14.01
CA MET A 150 -19.04 -4.44 -14.09
C MET A 150 -19.76 -3.15 -13.68
N VAL A 151 -20.73 -2.76 -14.51
CA VAL A 151 -21.54 -1.56 -14.31
C VAL A 151 -22.85 -1.98 -13.65
N SER A 152 -23.01 -1.64 -12.36
CA SER A 152 -24.10 -2.13 -11.50
C SER A 152 -25.49 -1.93 -12.09
N LYS A 153 -25.76 -0.77 -12.70
CA LYS A 153 -27.06 -0.47 -13.32
C LYS A 153 -27.46 -1.37 -14.50
N TRP A 154 -26.55 -2.17 -15.04
CA TRP A 154 -26.79 -3.09 -16.16
C TRP A 154 -26.69 -4.56 -15.76
N MET A 155 -26.56 -4.85 -14.46
CA MET A 155 -26.38 -6.21 -13.96
C MET A 155 -27.69 -6.98 -13.77
N GLY A 156 -28.84 -6.32 -13.94
CA GLY A 156 -30.16 -6.90 -13.71
C GLY A 156 -30.84 -6.30 -12.50
N LYS A 157 -32.03 -6.80 -12.16
CA LYS A 157 -32.91 -6.20 -11.13
C LYS A 157 -32.84 -6.91 -9.78
N ASP A 158 -32.38 -8.15 -9.78
CA ASP A 158 -32.32 -8.97 -8.58
C ASP A 158 -30.98 -9.71 -8.46
N ASP A 159 -30.78 -10.34 -7.30
CA ASP A 159 -29.58 -11.12 -6.99
C ASP A 159 -29.34 -12.26 -8.00
N LYS A 160 -30.39 -12.88 -8.55
CA LYS A 160 -30.20 -14.00 -9.49
C LYS A 160 -29.55 -13.54 -10.79
N ASP A 161 -29.96 -12.40 -11.32
CA ASP A 161 -29.32 -11.82 -12.51
C ASP A 161 -27.82 -11.55 -12.27
N TRP A 162 -27.49 -11.06 -11.07
CA TRP A 162 -26.11 -10.77 -10.67
C TRP A 162 -25.28 -12.06 -10.53
N GLN A 163 -25.82 -13.09 -9.87
CA GLN A 163 -25.15 -14.39 -9.71
C GLN A 163 -24.86 -15.07 -11.06
N LEU A 164 -25.76 -14.94 -12.04
CA LEU A 164 -25.51 -15.44 -13.40
C LEU A 164 -24.29 -14.76 -14.03
N LEU A 165 -24.20 -13.44 -13.90
CA LEU A 165 -23.04 -12.69 -14.42
C LEU A 165 -21.75 -13.03 -13.67
N PHE A 166 -21.81 -13.20 -12.33
CA PHE A 166 -20.66 -13.64 -11.54
C PHE A 166 -20.15 -15.01 -11.97
N SER A 167 -21.08 -15.95 -12.22
CA SER A 167 -20.76 -17.28 -12.75
C SER A 167 -20.08 -17.20 -14.12
N GLU A 168 -20.58 -16.36 -15.03
CA GLU A 168 -19.97 -16.14 -16.34
C GLU A 168 -18.55 -15.54 -16.24
N VAL A 169 -18.33 -14.62 -15.30
CA VAL A 169 -17.01 -14.04 -15.05
C VAL A 169 -16.04 -15.08 -14.49
N ALA A 170 -16.48 -15.89 -13.53
CA ALA A 170 -15.70 -16.99 -12.97
C ALA A 170 -15.35 -18.03 -14.05
N ASN A 171 -16.31 -18.43 -14.89
CA ASN A 171 -16.13 -19.40 -15.96
C ASN A 171 -15.11 -18.93 -17.01
N LYS A 172 -14.96 -17.62 -17.20
CA LYS A 172 -13.95 -17.03 -18.09
C LYS A 172 -12.55 -16.97 -17.46
N GLY A 173 -12.41 -17.33 -16.18
CA GLY A 173 -11.14 -17.34 -15.46
C GLY A 173 -10.69 -15.97 -14.95
N TYR A 174 -11.59 -15.00 -14.83
CA TYR A 174 -11.29 -13.76 -14.11
C TYR A 174 -11.16 -14.05 -12.62
N ASN A 175 -10.27 -13.30 -11.96
CA ASN A 175 -10.02 -13.46 -10.53
C ASN A 175 -10.20 -12.17 -9.72
N MET A 176 -10.73 -11.13 -10.35
CA MET A 176 -11.15 -9.93 -9.67
C MET A 176 -12.37 -9.32 -10.37
N ILE A 177 -13.36 -8.87 -9.61
CA ILE A 177 -14.45 -8.03 -10.12
C ILE A 177 -14.23 -6.60 -9.61
N HIS A 178 -14.29 -5.67 -10.56
CA HIS A 178 -14.33 -4.25 -10.27
C HIS A 178 -15.74 -3.71 -10.47
N PHE A 179 -16.37 -3.29 -9.38
CA PHE A 179 -17.69 -2.67 -9.44
C PHE A 179 -17.55 -1.17 -9.63
N THR A 180 -18.31 -0.61 -10.57
CA THR A 180 -18.65 0.83 -10.50
C THR A 180 -19.32 1.14 -9.17
N PRO A 181 -19.33 2.41 -8.70
CA PRO A 181 -19.95 2.76 -7.43
C PRO A 181 -21.35 2.13 -7.28
N LEU A 182 -21.55 1.43 -6.16
CA LEU A 182 -22.79 0.73 -5.81
C LEU A 182 -23.72 1.61 -4.96
N GLN A 183 -23.35 2.88 -4.78
CA GLN A 183 -24.03 3.86 -3.95
C GLN A 183 -25.27 4.38 -4.65
N HIS A 184 -26.14 5.03 -3.88
CA HIS A 184 -27.31 5.71 -4.42
C HIS A 184 -26.89 6.72 -5.50
N ARG A 185 -27.43 6.54 -6.71
CA ARG A 185 -27.17 7.41 -7.85
C ARG A 185 -27.96 8.71 -7.74
N GLY A 186 -27.37 9.80 -8.24
CA GLY A 186 -27.98 11.11 -8.33
C GLY A 186 -28.78 11.31 -9.63
N GLU A 187 -29.20 12.55 -9.84
CA GLU A 187 -30.20 12.94 -10.87
C GLU A 187 -29.87 12.46 -12.29
N SER A 188 -28.61 12.51 -12.70
CA SER A 188 -28.18 12.07 -14.04
C SER A 188 -28.24 10.55 -14.25
N ASN A 189 -28.48 9.78 -13.20
CA ASN A 189 -28.43 8.31 -13.17
C ASN A 189 -27.08 7.74 -13.67
N SER A 190 -26.01 8.54 -13.57
CA SER A 190 -24.64 8.10 -13.78
C SER A 190 -24.14 7.40 -12.52
N PRO A 191 -23.50 6.22 -12.61
CA PRO A 191 -22.89 5.55 -11.46
C PRO A 191 -21.84 6.40 -10.72
N TYR A 192 -21.25 7.39 -11.41
CA TYR A 192 -20.27 8.31 -10.81
C TYR A 192 -20.89 9.59 -10.23
N SER A 193 -22.16 9.84 -10.50
CA SER A 193 -22.92 10.93 -9.89
C SER A 193 -23.57 10.37 -8.62
N ILE A 194 -22.83 10.29 -7.52
CA ILE A 194 -23.32 9.70 -6.27
C ILE A 194 -24.18 10.72 -5.52
N TYR A 195 -25.41 10.36 -5.17
CA TYR A 195 -26.31 11.16 -4.34
C TYR A 195 -25.90 11.12 -2.87
N ASP A 196 -25.72 9.92 -2.32
CA ASP A 196 -25.23 9.67 -0.96
C ASP A 196 -24.13 8.61 -0.99
N GLN A 197 -22.96 8.92 -0.41
CA GLN A 197 -21.80 8.02 -0.38
C GLN A 197 -21.87 6.99 0.76
N LEU A 198 -22.71 7.23 1.76
CA LEU A 198 -22.87 6.38 2.93
C LEU A 198 -23.95 5.31 2.72
N GLU A 199 -24.82 5.50 1.73
CA GLU A 199 -25.91 4.60 1.42
C GLU A 199 -25.67 3.87 0.09
N PHE A 200 -25.93 2.56 0.11
CA PHE A 200 -25.97 1.77 -1.11
C PHE A 200 -27.25 2.05 -1.90
N ASP A 201 -27.24 1.71 -3.18
CA ASP A 201 -28.37 1.94 -4.06
C ASP A 201 -29.63 1.20 -3.57
N PRO A 202 -30.68 1.93 -3.13
CA PRO A 202 -31.88 1.33 -2.56
C PRO A 202 -32.67 0.49 -3.57
N ASP A 203 -32.44 0.68 -4.87
CA ASP A 203 -33.05 -0.15 -5.92
C ASP A 203 -32.57 -1.62 -5.84
N PHE A 204 -31.37 -1.86 -5.31
CA PHE A 204 -30.74 -3.19 -5.27
C PHE A 204 -30.45 -3.68 -3.84
N PHE A 205 -30.16 -2.78 -2.91
CA PHE A 205 -29.71 -3.12 -1.55
C PHE A 205 -30.57 -2.41 -0.51
N LYS A 206 -31.10 -3.15 0.46
CA LYS A 206 -31.88 -2.57 1.55
C LYS A 206 -30.98 -2.03 2.65
N ASN A 207 -29.82 -2.63 2.83
CA ASN A 207 -28.85 -2.27 3.85
C ASN A 207 -27.43 -2.74 3.46
N VAL A 208 -26.46 -2.39 4.29
CA VAL A 208 -25.06 -2.78 4.12
C VAL A 208 -24.85 -4.30 4.19
N ASP A 209 -25.70 -5.01 4.92
CA ASP A 209 -25.56 -6.46 5.12
C ASP A 209 -25.93 -7.23 3.84
N ASP A 210 -26.83 -6.72 3.00
CA ASP A 210 -27.10 -7.30 1.67
C ASP A 210 -25.84 -7.29 0.79
N VAL A 211 -25.08 -6.19 0.81
CA VAL A 211 -23.83 -6.06 0.05
C VAL A 211 -22.75 -6.98 0.63
N LYS A 212 -22.64 -7.05 1.98
CA LYS A 212 -21.71 -7.98 2.64
C LYS A 212 -22.01 -9.42 2.26
N LYS A 213 -23.28 -9.82 2.32
CA LYS A 213 -23.71 -11.17 1.95
C LYS A 213 -23.41 -11.48 0.49
N MET A 214 -23.76 -10.58 -0.43
CA MET A 214 -23.43 -10.74 -1.86
C MET A 214 -21.93 -10.97 -2.06
N ILE A 215 -21.11 -10.22 -1.32
CA ILE A 215 -19.66 -10.32 -1.36
C ILE A 215 -19.15 -11.65 -0.80
N GLU A 216 -19.68 -12.10 0.34
CA GLU A 216 -19.33 -13.38 0.97
C GLU A 216 -19.76 -14.57 0.08
N ASP A 217 -20.93 -14.47 -0.56
CA ASP A 217 -21.41 -15.42 -1.56
C ASP A 217 -20.47 -15.47 -2.76
N LEU A 218 -19.98 -14.32 -3.24
CA LEU A 218 -19.03 -14.26 -4.35
C LEU A 218 -17.69 -14.94 -3.99
N GLU A 219 -17.16 -14.70 -2.79
CA GLU A 219 -15.90 -15.32 -2.33
C GLU A 219 -16.05 -16.82 -2.05
N SER A 220 -17.21 -17.27 -1.56
CA SER A 220 -17.46 -18.67 -1.21
C SER A 220 -17.92 -19.53 -2.39
N GLN A 221 -18.80 -19.03 -3.26
CA GLN A 221 -19.36 -19.77 -4.40
C GLN A 221 -18.44 -19.73 -5.62
N HIS A 222 -17.70 -18.63 -5.79
CA HIS A 222 -16.73 -18.47 -6.86
C HIS A 222 -15.34 -18.35 -6.26
N GLU A 223 -14.72 -19.52 -6.00
CA GLU A 223 -13.41 -19.73 -5.35
C GLU A 223 -12.21 -19.00 -5.99
N THR A 224 -12.45 -18.14 -6.97
CA THR A 224 -11.45 -17.49 -7.82
C THR A 224 -11.49 -15.96 -7.76
N ILE A 225 -12.49 -15.30 -7.15
CA ILE A 225 -12.71 -13.86 -7.37
C ILE A 225 -12.44 -12.99 -6.12
N LEU A 226 -11.55 -12.01 -6.26
CA LEU A 226 -11.40 -10.86 -5.36
C LEU A 226 -12.33 -9.70 -5.77
N LYS A 227 -12.63 -8.82 -4.82
CA LYS A 227 -13.40 -7.59 -5.10
C LYS A 227 -12.55 -6.34 -5.07
N LEU A 228 -12.84 -5.42 -5.97
CA LEU A 228 -12.45 -4.03 -5.89
C LEU A 228 -13.69 -3.16 -6.11
N VAL A 229 -14.19 -2.55 -5.04
CA VAL A 229 -15.22 -1.51 -5.18
C VAL A 229 -14.50 -0.18 -5.31
N THR A 230 -14.85 0.65 -6.30
CA THR A 230 -14.38 2.03 -6.35
C THR A 230 -15.00 2.82 -5.18
N MET A 231 -14.43 2.73 -3.99
CA MET A 231 -14.97 3.40 -2.80
C MET A 231 -13.87 4.07 -1.97
N LEU A 232 -14.09 5.36 -1.70
CA LEU A 232 -13.47 6.11 -0.61
C LEU A 232 -13.98 5.53 0.71
N ARG A 233 -13.32 4.46 1.18
CA ARG A 233 -13.26 4.03 2.59
C ARG A 233 -14.60 4.12 3.35
N LEU A 234 -15.42 3.06 3.30
CA LEU A 234 -16.39 2.86 4.36
C LEU A 234 -15.63 2.54 5.65
N PRO A 235 -15.84 3.30 6.74
CA PRO A 235 -15.29 2.92 8.03
C PRO A 235 -16.03 1.66 8.48
N HIS A 236 -15.32 0.53 8.55
CA HIS A 236 -15.78 -0.75 9.12
C HIS A 236 -16.60 -1.70 8.23
N ILE A 237 -16.14 -1.92 6.99
CA ILE A 237 -16.37 -3.19 6.28
C ILE A 237 -15.02 -3.88 6.09
#